data_AF-A0A7V7N0B4-F1
#
_entry.id   AF-A0A7V7N0B4-F1
#
_cell.length_a   1.000
_cell.length_b   1.000
_cell.length_c   1.000
_cell.angle_alpha   90.00
_cell.angle_beta   90.00
_cell.angle_gamma   90.00
#
_symmetry.space_group_name_H-M   'P 1'
#
loop_
_entity.id
_entity.type
_entity.pdbx_description
1 polymer ?
#
loop_
_entity_poly.entity_id
_entity_poly.type
_entity_poly.pdbx_seq_one_letter_code
_entity_poly.pdbx_strand_id
1 'polypeptide(L)'
;MQIPYQAFSSHLKSLEVLVSPAELHAQASAMLCFNADTHYQHWLQLTMADFCLSETSPEAVTEVFSAVFELAKKELKDSAYGYQLILPDDGVDLSERLKAVSEWVQAFLSGLGQAGFSHAGLSAESREFIADLNAIGQMDNQVEGLENDEMDYQQVVEYIRCGVMLLYTELNHIQPVSQRLN
;
A
#
# COMPACT_ATOMS: atom_id res chain seq x y z
N MET A 1 4.01 13.76 8.72
CA MET A 1 3.79 14.84 7.73
C MET A 1 2.88 14.24 6.69
N GLN A 2 1.71 14.82 6.46
CA GLN A 2 0.78 14.30 5.45
C GLN A 2 1.31 14.65 4.06
N ILE A 3 1.44 13.66 3.19
CA ILE A 3 1.89 13.88 1.82
C ILE A 3 0.74 14.55 1.05
N PRO A 4 0.95 15.70 0.39
CA PRO A 4 -0.09 16.36 -0.39
C PRO A 4 -0.39 15.54 -1.66
N TYR A 5 -1.49 14.77 -1.63
CA TYR A 5 -1.76 13.71 -2.60
C TYR A 5 -1.81 14.19 -4.05
N GLN A 6 -2.51 15.30 -4.34
CA GLN A 6 -2.70 15.81 -5.71
C GLN A 6 -1.40 16.41 -6.27
N ALA A 7 -0.64 17.11 -5.42
CA ALA A 7 0.67 17.63 -5.80
C ALA A 7 1.63 16.48 -6.09
N PHE A 8 1.61 15.43 -5.26
CA PHE A 8 2.42 14.25 -5.46
C PHE A 8 2.01 13.48 -6.74
N SER A 9 0.71 13.27 -6.98
CA SER A 9 0.21 12.63 -8.21
C SER A 9 0.65 13.41 -9.45
N SER A 10 0.58 14.74 -9.41
CA SER A 10 1.02 15.60 -10.52
C SER A 10 2.53 15.51 -10.74
N HIS A 11 3.30 15.41 -9.66
CA HIS A 11 4.75 15.21 -9.74
C HIS A 11 5.11 13.86 -10.35
N LEU A 12 4.47 12.76 -9.93
CA LEU A 12 4.67 11.43 -10.52
C LEU A 12 4.42 11.44 -12.04
N LYS A 13 3.31 12.05 -12.47
CA LYS A 13 3.01 12.20 -13.91
C LYS A 13 4.08 12.99 -14.67
N SER A 14 4.63 14.04 -14.06
CA SER A 14 5.73 14.82 -14.68
C SER A 14 7.03 14.02 -14.83
N LEU A 15 7.18 12.94 -14.06
CA LEU A 15 8.31 12.00 -14.12
C LEU A 15 7.98 10.76 -14.97
N GLU A 16 6.88 10.77 -15.72
CA GLU A 16 6.42 9.65 -16.56
C GLU A 16 6.08 8.37 -15.78
N VAL A 17 5.74 8.52 -14.50
CA VAL A 17 5.18 7.44 -13.69
C VAL A 17 3.68 7.35 -13.98
N LEU A 18 3.23 6.14 -14.32
CA LEU A 18 1.90 5.86 -14.84
C LEU A 18 0.84 5.61 -13.75
N VAL A 19 1.30 5.38 -12.52
CA VAL A 19 0.44 5.03 -11.39
C VAL A 19 0.22 6.18 -10.42
N SER A 20 -0.80 6.06 -9.59
CA SER A 20 -1.11 6.98 -8.50
C SER A 20 -0.11 6.86 -7.33
N PRO A 21 -0.05 7.89 -6.45
CA PRO A 21 0.64 7.76 -5.17
C PRO A 21 0.18 6.58 -4.32
N ALA A 22 -1.11 6.24 -4.39
CA ALA A 22 -1.70 5.13 -3.66
C ALA A 22 -1.12 3.79 -4.15
N GLU A 23 -1.08 3.56 -5.46
CA GLU A 23 -0.52 2.34 -6.06
C GLU A 23 0.98 2.18 -5.79
N LEU A 24 1.75 3.27 -5.92
CA LEU A 24 3.18 3.26 -5.61
C LEU A 24 3.45 2.88 -4.14
N HIS A 25 2.66 3.46 -3.23
CA HIS A 25 2.72 3.14 -1.81
C HIS A 25 2.31 1.69 -1.50
N ALA A 26 1.24 1.21 -2.13
CA ALA A 26 0.76 -0.16 -2.00
C ALA A 26 1.83 -1.16 -2.42
N GLN A 27 2.52 -0.89 -3.54
CA GLN A 27 3.55 -1.78 -4.05
C GLN A 27 4.77 -1.85 -3.12
N ALA A 28 5.24 -0.72 -2.60
CA ALA A 28 6.27 -0.70 -1.56
C ALA A 28 5.83 -1.49 -0.32
N SER A 29 4.60 -1.24 0.13
CA SER A 29 4.03 -1.88 1.32
C SER A 29 3.91 -3.38 1.17
N ALA A 30 3.48 -3.89 0.02
CA ALA A 30 3.34 -5.32 -0.24
C ALA A 30 4.70 -6.04 -0.21
N MET A 31 5.70 -5.48 -0.89
CA MET A 31 7.06 -6.04 -0.93
C MET A 31 7.70 -6.05 0.47
N LEU A 32 7.50 -5.00 1.26
CA LEU A 32 7.97 -4.90 2.64
C LEU A 32 7.18 -5.78 3.63
N CYS A 33 5.88 -5.99 3.39
CA CYS A 33 5.06 -6.97 4.12
C CYS A 33 5.59 -8.37 3.93
N PHE A 34 5.90 -8.76 2.70
CA PHE A 34 6.44 -10.08 2.42
C PHE A 34 7.87 -10.25 2.95
N ASN A 35 8.71 -9.23 2.80
CA ASN A 35 10.09 -9.26 3.28
C ASN A 35 10.53 -7.87 3.77
N ALA A 36 10.60 -7.69 5.09
CA ALA A 36 11.00 -6.44 5.73
C ALA A 36 12.44 -5.99 5.38
N ASP A 37 13.29 -6.94 4.96
CA ASP A 37 14.68 -6.69 4.56
C ASP A 37 14.83 -6.44 3.05
N THR A 38 13.72 -6.29 2.31
CA THR A 38 13.73 -5.92 0.89
C THR A 38 14.63 -4.71 0.66
N HIS A 39 15.59 -4.87 -0.25
CA HIS A 39 16.52 -3.80 -0.60
C HIS A 39 15.88 -2.85 -1.62
N TYR A 40 16.02 -1.55 -1.38
CA TYR A 40 15.43 -0.50 -2.23
C TYR A 40 15.74 -0.68 -3.72
N GLN A 41 16.99 -0.97 -4.08
CA GLN A 41 17.40 -1.14 -5.49
C GLN A 41 16.67 -2.31 -6.18
N HIS A 42 16.39 -3.39 -5.45
CA HIS A 42 15.64 -4.52 -6.00
C HIS A 42 14.18 -4.13 -6.23
N TRP A 43 13.56 -3.45 -5.25
CA TRP A 43 12.21 -2.92 -5.37
C TRP A 43 12.08 -1.90 -6.51
N LEU A 44 13.03 -0.97 -6.64
CA LEU A 44 13.06 0.04 -7.69
C LEU A 44 13.06 -0.60 -9.08
N GLN A 45 13.93 -1.59 -9.30
CA GLN A 45 14.03 -2.27 -10.59
C GLN A 45 12.71 -2.96 -11.00
N LEU A 46 12.07 -3.68 -10.07
CA LEU A 46 10.78 -4.33 -10.33
C LEU A 46 9.68 -3.31 -10.59
N THR A 47 9.59 -2.29 -9.73
CA THR A 47 8.51 -1.30 -9.78
C THR A 47 8.58 -0.45 -11.04
N MET A 48 9.77 -0.02 -11.46
CA MET A 48 9.92 0.77 -12.68
C MET A 48 9.49 0.03 -13.95
N ALA A 49 9.68 -1.29 -14.00
CA ALA A 49 9.29 -2.10 -15.15
C ALA A 49 7.77 -2.09 -15.40
N ASP A 50 6.99 -1.96 -14.32
CA ASP A 50 5.53 -1.96 -14.37
C ASP A 50 4.93 -0.54 -14.36
N PHE A 51 5.57 0.40 -13.65
CA PHE A 51 4.96 1.68 -13.28
C PHE A 51 5.49 2.88 -14.07
N CYS A 52 6.57 2.74 -14.84
CA CYS A 52 7.17 3.84 -15.59
C CYS A 52 7.15 3.56 -17.10
N LEU A 53 7.28 4.62 -17.90
CA LEU A 53 7.60 4.46 -19.32
C LEU A 53 9.00 3.89 -19.48
N SER A 54 9.24 3.16 -20.59
CA SER A 54 10.52 2.51 -20.86
C SER A 54 11.72 3.46 -20.97
N GLU A 55 11.46 4.76 -21.19
CA GLU A 55 12.49 5.80 -21.33
C GLU A 55 12.79 6.51 -20.00
N THR A 56 11.98 6.29 -18.95
CA THR A 56 12.18 6.91 -17.64
C THR A 56 13.45 6.37 -16.99
N SER A 57 14.39 7.28 -16.68
CA SER A 57 15.65 6.89 -16.04
C SER A 57 15.47 6.68 -14.52
N PRO A 58 16.21 5.75 -13.89
CA PRO A 58 16.13 5.55 -12.44
C PRO A 58 16.44 6.81 -11.64
N GLU A 59 17.36 7.64 -12.12
CA GLU A 59 17.76 8.89 -11.47
C GLU A 59 16.60 9.89 -11.40
N ALA A 60 15.72 9.91 -12.40
CA ALA A 60 14.57 10.82 -12.44
C ALA A 60 13.56 10.54 -11.31
N VAL A 61 13.40 9.28 -10.92
CA VAL A 61 12.41 8.86 -9.92
C VAL A 61 13.01 8.53 -8.56
N THR A 62 14.33 8.43 -8.44
CA THR A 62 15.02 7.92 -7.24
C THR A 62 14.63 8.66 -5.97
N GLU A 63 14.58 10.00 -6.02
CA GLU A 63 14.24 10.79 -4.84
C GLU A 63 12.84 10.44 -4.32
N VAL A 64 11.86 10.42 -5.21
CA VAL A 64 10.46 10.24 -4.82
C VAL A 64 10.13 8.78 -4.48
N PHE A 65 10.71 7.82 -5.21
CA PHE A 65 10.54 6.39 -4.96
C PHE A 65 11.20 5.99 -3.64
N SER A 66 12.40 6.49 -3.35
CA SER A 66 13.07 6.22 -2.07
C SER A 66 12.31 6.82 -0.89
N ALA A 67 11.73 8.01 -1.03
CA ALA A 67 10.90 8.62 0.01
C ALA A 67 9.68 7.76 0.35
N VAL A 68 8.94 7.25 -0.66
CA VAL A 68 7.79 6.37 -0.43
C VAL A 68 8.21 5.05 0.20
N PHE A 69 9.27 4.44 -0.30
CA PHE A 69 9.76 3.15 0.20
C PHE A 69 10.21 3.25 1.67
N GLU A 70 11.00 4.27 2.01
CA GLU A 70 11.48 4.48 3.38
C GLU A 70 10.35 4.88 4.34
N LEU A 71 9.34 5.62 3.87
CA LEU A 71 8.15 5.91 4.66
C LEU A 71 7.41 4.62 5.02
N ALA A 72 7.04 3.81 4.02
CA ALA A 72 6.35 2.55 4.24
C ALA A 72 7.16 1.61 5.15
N LYS A 73 8.47 1.50 4.92
CA LYS A 73 9.37 0.68 5.74
C LYS A 73 9.39 1.11 7.19
N LYS A 74 9.48 2.42 7.43
CA LYS A 74 9.50 2.98 8.78
C LYS A 74 8.18 2.73 9.50
N GLU A 75 7.08 2.99 8.83
CA GLU A 75 5.74 2.90 9.40
C GLU A 75 5.29 1.45 9.67
N LEU A 76 5.63 0.51 8.79
CA LEU A 76 5.37 -0.91 9.00
C LEU A 76 6.20 -1.47 10.16
N LYS A 77 7.47 -1.05 10.27
CA LYS A 77 8.40 -1.58 11.27
C LYS A 77 8.11 -1.07 12.68
N ASP A 78 7.68 0.18 12.82
CA ASP A 78 7.52 0.82 14.12
C ASP A 78 6.05 1.19 14.38
N SER A 79 5.42 0.36 15.21
CA SER A 79 4.03 0.52 15.66
C SER A 79 3.71 1.89 16.28
N ALA A 80 4.71 2.64 16.76
CA ALA A 80 4.52 3.97 17.32
C ALA A 80 4.30 5.05 16.25
N TYR A 81 4.76 4.85 15.01
CA TYR A 81 4.51 5.78 13.91
C TYR A 81 3.10 5.61 13.34
N GLY A 82 2.56 4.40 13.42
CA GLY A 82 1.23 4.06 12.92
C GLY A 82 1.18 4.12 11.39
N TYR A 83 1.24 2.96 10.74
CA TYR A 83 1.08 2.85 9.29
C TYR A 83 -0.17 3.56 8.79
N GLN A 84 -0.02 4.37 7.74
CA GLN A 84 -1.12 5.10 7.09
C GLN A 84 -1.10 4.86 5.58
N LEU A 85 -2.29 4.77 4.97
CA LEU A 85 -2.40 4.72 3.52
C LEU A 85 -2.16 6.11 2.91
N ILE A 86 -1.40 6.19 1.82
CA ILE A 86 -1.32 7.40 1.00
C ILE A 86 -2.57 7.46 0.11
N LEU A 87 -3.55 8.26 0.53
CA LEU A 87 -4.84 8.43 -0.15
C LEU A 87 -5.16 9.93 -0.34
N PRO A 88 -6.11 10.28 -1.23
CA PRO A 88 -6.58 11.66 -1.35
C PRO A 88 -7.18 12.17 -0.04
N ASP A 89 -7.08 13.48 0.20
CA ASP A 89 -7.66 14.13 1.38
C ASP A 89 -9.20 14.18 1.36
N ASP A 90 -9.79 14.54 2.50
CA ASP A 90 -11.24 14.64 2.72
C ASP A 90 -11.91 15.77 1.94
N GLY A 91 -11.13 16.69 1.35
CA GLY A 91 -11.62 17.71 0.42
C GLY A 91 -11.91 17.19 -0.99
N VAL A 92 -11.54 15.94 -1.27
CA VAL A 92 -11.81 15.25 -2.54
C VAL A 92 -13.13 14.48 -2.46
N ASP A 93 -13.85 14.43 -3.59
CA ASP A 93 -15.08 13.66 -3.73
C ASP A 93 -14.88 12.20 -3.27
N LEU A 94 -15.85 11.70 -2.50
CA LEU A 94 -15.78 10.36 -1.91
C LEU A 94 -15.59 9.27 -2.98
N SER A 95 -16.18 9.44 -4.16
CA SER A 95 -16.03 8.51 -5.28
C SER A 95 -14.58 8.42 -5.78
N GLU A 96 -13.84 9.53 -5.84
CA GLU A 96 -12.42 9.53 -6.19
C GLU A 96 -11.56 8.92 -5.09
N ARG A 97 -11.90 9.15 -3.81
CA ARG A 97 -11.24 8.50 -2.67
C ARG A 97 -11.47 7.01 -2.62
N LEU A 98 -12.68 6.53 -2.89
CA LEU A 98 -13.00 5.11 -3.01
C LEU A 98 -12.23 4.47 -4.16
N LYS A 99 -12.13 5.16 -5.30
CA LYS A 99 -11.31 4.71 -6.42
C LYS A 99 -9.84 4.55 -6.01
N ALA A 100 -9.27 5.51 -5.28
CA ALA A 100 -7.89 5.41 -4.80
C ALA A 100 -7.68 4.24 -3.82
N VAL A 101 -8.68 3.92 -2.99
CA VAL A 101 -8.65 2.72 -2.14
C VAL A 101 -8.65 1.44 -2.98
N SER A 102 -9.53 1.35 -3.99
CA SER A 102 -9.58 0.21 -4.89
C SER A 102 -8.26 0.01 -5.65
N GLU A 103 -7.67 1.10 -6.16
CA GLU A 103 -6.35 1.10 -6.81
C GLU A 103 -5.24 0.66 -5.84
N TRP A 104 -5.24 1.17 -4.60
CA TRP A 104 -4.31 0.77 -3.56
C TRP A 104 -4.39 -0.74 -3.29
N VAL A 105 -5.60 -1.27 -3.11
CA VAL A 105 -5.83 -2.69 -2.79
C VAL A 105 -5.39 -3.59 -3.94
N GLN A 106 -5.70 -3.23 -5.19
CA GLN A 106 -5.26 -3.99 -6.36
C GLN A 106 -3.75 -4.03 -6.49
N ALA A 107 -3.08 -2.89 -6.31
CA ALA A 107 -1.62 -2.81 -6.34
C ALA A 107 -0.97 -3.59 -5.18
N PHE A 108 -1.56 -3.57 -3.98
CA PHE A 108 -1.05 -4.34 -2.85
C PHE A 108 -1.13 -5.86 -3.10
N LEU A 109 -2.27 -6.34 -3.59
CA LEU A 109 -2.47 -7.75 -3.94
C LEU A 109 -1.53 -8.20 -5.07
N SER A 110 -1.39 -7.37 -6.11
CA SER A 110 -0.43 -7.60 -7.21
C SER A 110 1.00 -7.71 -6.67
N GLY A 111 1.40 -6.77 -5.80
CA GLY A 111 2.72 -6.76 -5.17
C GLY A 111 3.03 -7.98 -4.33
N LEU A 112 2.05 -8.45 -3.55
CA LEU A 112 2.20 -9.71 -2.81
C LEU A 112 2.44 -10.88 -3.78
N GLY A 113 1.66 -10.95 -4.87
CA GLY A 113 1.86 -11.95 -5.92
C GLY A 113 3.26 -11.91 -6.54
N GLN A 114 3.77 -10.71 -6.86
CA GLN A 114 5.13 -10.51 -7.40
C GLN A 114 6.23 -10.91 -6.41
N ALA A 115 6.01 -10.68 -5.12
CA ALA A 115 6.93 -11.08 -4.06
C ALA A 115 6.99 -12.61 -3.87
N GLY A 116 6.09 -13.38 -4.50
CA GLY A 116 5.99 -14.82 -4.34
C GLY A 116 5.15 -15.23 -3.13
N PHE A 117 4.26 -14.36 -2.67
CA PHE A 117 3.35 -14.63 -1.57
C PHE A 117 2.50 -15.88 -1.82
N SER A 118 2.27 -16.63 -0.75
CA SER A 118 1.38 -17.79 -0.72
C SER A 118 0.58 -17.77 0.59
N HIS A 119 -0.65 -18.26 0.55
CA HIS A 119 -1.48 -18.43 1.74
C HIS A 119 -0.96 -19.51 2.71
N ALA A 120 0.06 -20.27 2.30
CA ALA A 120 0.66 -21.32 3.13
C ALA A 120 1.29 -20.73 4.39
N GLY A 121 0.88 -21.23 5.56
CA GLY A 121 1.41 -20.79 6.85
C GLY A 121 0.73 -19.57 7.47
N LEU A 122 -0.22 -18.93 6.77
CA LEU A 122 -1.02 -17.85 7.35
C LEU A 122 -2.08 -18.34 8.34
N SER A 123 -2.45 -17.45 9.25
CA SER A 123 -3.59 -17.53 10.15
C SER A 123 -4.91 -17.47 9.37
N ALA A 124 -6.01 -17.83 10.04
CA ALA A 124 -7.33 -17.69 9.44
C ALA A 124 -7.67 -16.22 9.18
N GLU A 125 -7.33 -15.35 10.12
CA GLU A 125 -7.55 -13.90 10.07
C GLU A 125 -6.81 -13.25 8.89
N SER A 126 -5.52 -13.55 8.70
CA SER A 126 -4.78 -13.03 7.54
C SER A 126 -5.29 -13.57 6.21
N ARG A 127 -5.83 -14.79 6.16
CA ARG A 127 -6.46 -15.32 4.93
C ARG A 127 -7.79 -14.62 4.63
N GLU A 128 -8.60 -14.37 5.67
CA GLU A 128 -9.85 -13.62 5.57
C GLU A 128 -9.57 -12.19 5.10
N PHE A 129 -8.58 -11.53 5.69
CA PHE A 129 -8.14 -10.20 5.27
C PHE A 129 -7.80 -10.14 3.77
N ILE A 130 -7.01 -11.09 3.25
CA ILE A 130 -6.68 -11.14 1.82
C ILE A 130 -7.93 -11.40 0.96
N ALA A 131 -8.87 -12.22 1.43
CA ALA A 131 -10.13 -12.46 0.72
C ALA A 131 -10.99 -11.18 0.66
N ASP A 132 -11.05 -10.44 1.76
CA ASP A 132 -11.78 -9.16 1.84
C ASP A 132 -11.13 -8.10 0.96
N LEU A 133 -9.79 -8.02 0.92
CA LEU A 133 -9.09 -7.16 -0.04
C LEU A 133 -9.46 -7.49 -1.49
N ASN A 134 -9.57 -8.78 -1.84
CA ASN A 134 -10.03 -9.16 -3.19
C ASN A 134 -11.45 -8.66 -3.47
N ALA A 135 -12.34 -8.67 -2.48
CA ALA A 135 -13.70 -8.14 -2.63
C ALA A 135 -13.69 -6.62 -2.78
N ILE A 136 -12.94 -5.90 -1.93
CA ILE A 136 -12.80 -4.44 -1.96
C ILE A 136 -12.22 -3.98 -3.30
N GLY A 137 -11.14 -4.61 -3.77
CA GLY A 137 -10.51 -4.26 -5.05
C GLY A 137 -11.39 -4.53 -6.28
N GLN A 138 -12.44 -5.35 -6.15
CA GLN A 138 -13.42 -5.62 -7.22
C GLN A 138 -14.69 -4.77 -7.12
N MET A 139 -14.83 -3.94 -6.09
CA MET A 139 -15.97 -3.02 -5.99
C MET A 139 -15.95 -2.09 -7.20
N ASP A 140 -16.99 -2.19 -8.02
CA ASP A 140 -17.12 -1.33 -9.19
C ASP A 140 -17.31 0.10 -8.69
N ASN A 141 -16.38 1.01 -8.99
CA ASN A 141 -16.46 2.40 -8.55
C ASN A 141 -17.60 3.18 -9.25
N GLN A 142 -18.45 2.48 -10.03
CA GLN A 142 -19.62 3.00 -10.73
C GLN A 142 -20.92 2.94 -9.91
N VAL A 143 -20.89 2.56 -8.64
CA VAL A 143 -22.12 2.53 -7.83
C VAL A 143 -22.57 3.96 -7.46
N GLU A 144 -23.42 4.52 -8.31
CA GLU A 144 -24.34 5.60 -7.92
C GLU A 144 -25.05 5.19 -6.63
N GLY A 145 -24.75 5.86 -5.51
CA GLY A 145 -25.40 5.62 -4.21
C GLY A 145 -24.51 5.15 -3.05
N LEU A 146 -23.20 4.91 -3.25
CA LEU A 146 -22.22 4.76 -2.14
C LEU A 146 -21.69 6.11 -1.62
N GLU A 147 -22.13 7.23 -2.21
CA GLU A 147 -21.61 8.58 -2.00
C GLU A 147 -21.88 9.20 -0.62
N ASN A 148 -22.47 8.46 0.34
CA ASN A 148 -23.09 9.11 1.49
C ASN A 148 -22.64 8.64 2.87
N ASP A 149 -21.63 7.76 2.97
CA ASP A 149 -21.13 7.35 4.29
C ASP A 149 -19.60 7.46 4.41
N GLU A 150 -19.16 8.66 4.78
CA GLU A 150 -17.78 8.95 5.21
C GLU A 150 -17.32 8.04 6.35
N MET A 151 -18.22 7.64 7.24
CA MET A 151 -17.88 6.75 8.36
C MET A 151 -17.53 5.36 7.85
N ASP A 152 -18.27 4.84 6.87
CA ASP A 152 -17.97 3.56 6.23
C ASP A 152 -16.63 3.60 5.49
N TYR A 153 -16.34 4.71 4.78
CA TYR A 153 -15.04 4.89 4.14
C TYR A 153 -13.88 4.84 5.14
N GLN A 154 -13.97 5.60 6.24
CA GLN A 154 -12.93 5.61 7.27
C GLN A 154 -12.77 4.23 7.92
N GLN A 155 -13.86 3.48 8.12
CA GLN A 155 -13.80 2.11 8.63
C GLN A 155 -13.09 1.16 7.67
N VAL A 156 -13.35 1.26 6.35
CA VAL A 156 -12.64 0.46 5.34
C VAL A 156 -11.15 0.79 5.32
N VAL A 157 -10.79 2.07 5.34
CA VAL A 157 -9.38 2.51 5.39
C VAL A 157 -8.69 1.97 6.64
N GLU A 158 -9.33 2.06 7.81
CA GLU A 158 -8.78 1.55 9.07
C GLU A 158 -8.68 0.02 9.07
N TYR A 159 -9.66 -0.68 8.49
CA TYR A 159 -9.62 -2.13 8.32
C TYR A 159 -8.41 -2.57 7.50
N ILE A 160 -8.19 -1.92 6.34
CA ILE A 160 -7.03 -2.19 5.48
C ILE A 160 -5.74 -1.93 6.24
N ARG A 161 -5.65 -0.79 6.93
CA ARG A 161 -4.48 -0.40 7.72
C ARG A 161 -4.12 -1.44 8.79
N CYS A 162 -5.10 -1.90 9.55
CA CYS A 162 -4.93 -2.93 10.58
C CYS A 162 -4.54 -4.29 9.97
N GLY A 163 -5.19 -4.70 8.89
CA GLY A 163 -4.89 -5.96 8.20
C GLY A 163 -3.49 -6.00 7.58
N VAL A 164 -3.02 -4.89 7.02
CA VAL A 164 -1.63 -4.77 6.52
C VAL A 164 -0.63 -4.95 7.66
N MET A 165 -0.87 -4.32 8.82
CA MET A 165 -0.01 -4.46 10.00
C MET A 165 -0.01 -5.88 10.58
N LEU A 166 -1.18 -6.54 10.59
CA LEU A 166 -1.31 -7.94 10.97
C LEU A 166 -0.48 -8.82 10.04
N LEU A 167 -0.65 -8.66 8.73
CA LEU A 167 0.06 -9.42 7.72
C LEU A 167 1.58 -9.21 7.79
N TYR A 168 2.04 -7.97 7.94
CA TYR A 168 3.45 -7.64 8.13
C TYR A 168 4.05 -8.35 9.35
N THR A 169 3.35 -8.31 10.49
CA THR A 169 3.78 -8.93 11.75
C THR A 169 3.88 -10.44 11.61
N GLU A 170 2.89 -11.05 10.97
CA GLU A 170 2.80 -12.49 10.78
C GLU A 170 3.90 -13.01 9.84
N LEU A 171 4.09 -12.35 8.70
CA LEU A 171 5.08 -12.75 7.68
C LEU A 171 6.53 -12.53 8.11
N ASN A 172 6.80 -11.54 8.95
CA ASN A 172 8.16 -11.21 9.40
C ASN A 172 8.49 -11.75 10.81
N HIS A 173 7.64 -12.63 11.36
CA HIS A 173 7.82 -13.25 12.68
C HIS A 173 8.21 -12.25 13.77
N ILE A 174 7.60 -11.07 13.78
CA ILE A 174 7.81 -10.11 14.87
C ILE A 174 7.09 -10.69 16.08
N GLN A 175 7.82 -11.45 16.90
CA GLN A 175 7.29 -11.96 18.15
C GLN A 175 6.85 -10.77 19.02
N PRO A 176 5.61 -10.76 19.55
CA PRO A 176 5.26 -9.78 20.56
C PRO A 176 6.26 -9.88 21.71
N VAL A 177 6.66 -8.73 22.25
CA VAL A 177 7.75 -8.53 23.24
C VAL A 177 7.63 -9.42 24.51
N SER A 178 6.50 -10.10 24.70
CA SER A 178 6.17 -10.98 25.83
C SER A 178 6.88 -12.35 25.90
N GLN A 179 7.90 -12.65 25.09
CA GLN A 179 8.67 -13.91 25.21
C GLN A 179 10.16 -13.76 25.57
N ARG A 180 10.65 -12.56 25.95
CA ARG A 180 12.05 -12.37 26.38
C ARG A 180 12.31 -12.59 27.88
N LEU A 181 11.37 -13.21 28.61
CA LEU A 181 11.56 -13.59 30.00
C LEU A 181 11.29 -15.09 30.12
N ASN A 182 12.30 -15.90 29.80
CA ASN A 182 12.51 -17.25 30.32
C ASN A 182 14.02 -17.56 30.24
#